data_AF-A0AA37XF93-F1
#
_entry.id   AF-A0AA37XF93-F1
#
_cell.length_a   1.000
_cell.length_b   1.000
_cell.length_c   1.000
_cell.angle_alpha   90.00
_cell.angle_beta   90.00
_cell.angle_gamma   90.00
#
_symmetry.space_group_name_H-M   'P 1'
#
loop_
_entity.id
_entity.type
_entity.pdbx_description
1 polymer ?
#
loop_
_entity_poly.entity_id
_entity_poly.type
_entity_poly.pdbx_seq_one_letter_code
_entity_poly.pdbx_strand_id
1 'polypeptide(L)'
;MAHGRGPQRQAAQDPFFIHRPPGKGGEAGGASPSLAFAGLYSWWRDPERPEDDPARWVLSTTILTRAARDGLEAIHDREPVVLPPGALDAWLDPSLTEAEDALDVLAAAPPELVWHEIGTRVGSVRNDDPELLRPV
;
A
#
# COMPACT_ATOMS: atom_id res chain seq x y z
N MET A 1 -17.16 -30.34 16.63
CA MET A 1 -17.72 -30.28 15.27
C MET A 1 -16.86 -29.31 14.46
N ALA A 2 -16.10 -29.80 13.48
CA ALA A 2 -15.20 -28.99 12.66
C ALA A 2 -15.98 -28.47 11.44
N HIS A 3 -16.20 -27.16 11.36
CA HIS A 3 -16.70 -26.53 10.14
C HIS A 3 -15.50 -26.11 9.29
N GLY A 4 -15.20 -26.92 8.26
CA GLY A 4 -14.30 -26.54 7.20
C GLY A 4 -14.91 -25.43 6.34
N ARG A 5 -14.14 -24.38 6.07
CA ARG A 5 -14.33 -23.55 4.88
C ARG A 5 -13.36 -24.05 3.82
N GLY A 6 -13.89 -24.70 2.79
CA GLY A 6 -13.13 -24.90 1.56
C GLY A 6 -12.74 -23.55 0.96
N PRO A 7 -11.67 -23.49 0.14
CA PRO A 7 -11.23 -22.24 -0.46
C PRO A 7 -12.36 -21.68 -1.35
N GLN A 8 -12.92 -20.54 -0.96
CA GLN A 8 -13.82 -19.79 -1.83
C GLN A 8 -12.98 -19.27 -2.99
N ARG A 9 -13.30 -19.73 -4.21
CA ARG A 9 -12.77 -19.12 -5.44
C ARG A 9 -13.29 -17.69 -5.48
N GLN A 10 -12.39 -16.73 -5.30
CA GLN A 10 -12.70 -15.32 -5.53
C GLN A 10 -13.17 -15.18 -6.98
N ALA A 11 -14.30 -14.50 -7.19
CA ALA A 11 -14.74 -14.15 -8.54
C ALA A 11 -13.61 -13.38 -9.22
N ALA A 12 -13.42 -13.59 -10.53
CA ALA A 12 -12.40 -12.86 -11.28
C ALA A 12 -12.71 -11.37 -11.20
N GLN A 13 -11.87 -10.62 -10.49
CA GLN A 13 -11.83 -9.17 -10.51
C GLN A 13 -10.73 -8.78 -11.47
N ASP A 14 -11.01 -7.88 -12.40
CA ASP A 14 -10.03 -7.37 -13.35
C ASP A 14 -8.98 -6.57 -12.54
N PRO A 15 -7.71 -7.01 -12.50
CA PRO A 15 -6.72 -6.36 -11.68
C PRO A 15 -6.11 -5.15 -12.40
N PHE A 16 -5.84 -4.09 -11.64
CA PHE A 16 -5.20 -2.88 -12.14
C PHE A 16 -3.90 -2.62 -11.39
N PHE A 17 -2.88 -2.14 -12.10
CA PHE A 17 -1.69 -1.60 -11.48
C PHE A 17 -1.79 -0.07 -11.40
N ILE A 18 -1.69 0.47 -10.18
CA ILE A 18 -1.82 1.91 -9.90
C ILE A 18 -0.43 2.45 -9.51
N HIS A 19 0.03 3.51 -10.18
CA HIS A 19 1.36 4.07 -9.97
C HIS A 19 1.41 5.58 -10.24
N ARG A 20 2.54 6.22 -9.93
CA ARG A 20 2.77 7.63 -10.32
C ARG A 20 2.98 7.75 -11.83
N PRO A 21 2.57 8.87 -12.46
CA PRO A 21 2.95 9.14 -13.84
C PRO A 21 4.47 9.06 -14.02
N PRO A 22 4.96 8.52 -15.15
CA PRO A 22 6.38 8.56 -15.47
C PRO A 22 6.87 10.02 -15.51
N GLY A 23 8.02 10.29 -14.90
CA GLY A 23 8.60 11.64 -14.88
C GLY A 23 8.90 12.16 -16.28
N LYS A 24 8.78 13.47 -16.50
CA LYS A 24 9.20 14.11 -17.76
C LYS A 24 10.72 13.95 -17.93
N GLY A 25 11.13 12.95 -18.71
CA GLY A 25 12.55 12.63 -18.96
C GLY A 25 13.00 11.22 -18.55
N GLY A 26 12.11 10.38 -18.02
CA GLY A 26 12.42 8.96 -17.80
C GLY A 26 12.54 8.22 -19.12
N GLU A 27 13.68 7.58 -19.36
CA GLU A 27 13.89 6.67 -20.49
C GLU A 27 12.76 5.62 -20.53
N ALA A 28 12.30 5.27 -21.73
CA ALA A 28 11.38 4.15 -21.93
C ALA A 28 12.06 2.87 -21.42
N GLY A 29 11.78 2.49 -20.17
CA GLY A 29 12.47 1.42 -19.44
C GLY A 29 12.86 1.76 -18.00
N GLY A 30 12.73 3.01 -17.55
CA GLY A 30 12.98 3.41 -16.16
C GLY A 30 11.86 2.99 -15.21
N ALA A 31 12.21 2.52 -14.01
CA ALA A 31 11.25 2.20 -12.96
C ALA A 31 10.34 3.40 -12.64
N SER A 32 9.03 3.17 -12.49
CA SER A 32 8.11 4.20 -11.99
C SER A 32 8.58 4.68 -10.61
N PRO A 33 8.49 5.99 -10.31
CA PRO A 33 8.89 6.48 -9.00
C PRO A 33 8.00 5.85 -7.91
N SER A 34 8.63 5.40 -6.83
CA SER A 34 7.95 4.72 -5.72
C SER A 34 6.83 5.58 -5.12
N LEU A 35 5.76 4.90 -4.71
CA LEU A 35 4.72 5.48 -3.86
C LEU A 35 5.15 5.36 -2.40
N ALA A 36 4.87 6.40 -1.61
CA ALA A 36 4.95 6.35 -0.17
C ALA A 36 3.53 6.43 0.40
N PHE A 37 3.17 5.52 1.31
CA PHE A 37 1.86 5.50 1.94
C PHE A 37 1.99 5.91 3.40
N ALA A 38 1.03 6.71 3.87
CA ALA A 38 0.90 7.01 5.29
C ALA A 38 0.50 5.72 6.03
N GLY A 39 1.22 5.40 7.08
CA GLY A 39 1.01 4.18 7.85
C GLY A 39 1.34 4.36 9.31
N LEU A 40 0.77 3.50 10.13
CA LEU A 40 1.03 3.42 11.57
C LEU A 40 1.74 2.10 11.85
N TYR A 41 2.62 2.09 12.84
CA TYR A 41 3.28 0.86 13.26
C TYR A 41 3.18 0.67 14.77
N SER A 42 3.28 -0.58 15.21
CA SER A 42 3.40 -0.90 16.63
C SER A 42 4.27 -2.12 16.84
N TRP A 43 4.98 -2.10 17.96
CA TRP A 43 5.64 -3.27 18.50
C TRP A 43 4.65 -4.04 19.36
N TRP A 44 4.42 -5.31 19.02
CA TRP A 44 3.63 -6.23 19.81
C TRP A 44 4.53 -7.30 20.43
N ARG A 45 4.35 -7.56 21.72
CA ARG A 45 5.08 -8.60 22.45
C ARG A 45 4.22 -9.85 22.51
N ASP A 46 4.65 -10.91 21.82
CA ASP A 46 3.94 -12.19 21.75
C ASP A 46 3.91 -12.87 23.13
N PRO A 47 2.74 -13.02 23.77
CA PRO A 47 2.66 -13.67 25.08
C PRO A 47 2.84 -15.20 25.00
N GLU A 48 2.71 -15.81 23.82
CA GLU A 48 2.85 -17.26 23.63
C GLU A 48 4.32 -17.69 23.48
N ARG A 49 5.24 -16.74 23.28
CA ARG A 49 6.67 -17.00 23.13
C ARG A 49 7.44 -16.87 24.46
N PRO A 50 8.50 -17.68 24.68
CA PRO A 50 9.41 -17.54 25.81
C PRO A 50 10.01 -16.14 25.93
N GLU A 51 10.34 -15.71 27.15
CA GLU A 51 10.79 -14.34 27.40
C GLU A 51 12.08 -13.95 26.66
N ASP A 52 12.95 -14.92 26.46
CA ASP A 52 14.24 -14.83 25.78
C ASP A 52 14.19 -15.14 24.27
N ASP A 53 13.01 -15.44 23.72
CA ASP A 53 12.87 -15.68 22.27
C ASP A 53 13.10 -14.36 21.50
N PRO A 54 14.12 -14.30 20.60
CA PRO A 54 14.39 -13.11 19.80
C PRO A 54 13.24 -12.72 18.86
N ALA A 55 12.35 -13.65 18.51
CA ALA A 55 11.17 -13.41 17.68
C ALA A 55 9.92 -13.04 18.50
N ARG A 56 10.07 -12.80 19.81
CA ARG A 56 8.95 -12.40 20.69
C ARG A 56 8.40 -11.01 20.39
N TRP A 57 9.23 -10.10 19.91
CA TRP A 57 8.80 -8.76 19.51
C TRP A 57 8.48 -8.75 18.01
N VAL A 58 7.22 -8.45 17.68
CA VAL A 58 6.75 -8.32 16.31
C VAL A 58 6.53 -6.84 16.01
N LEU A 59 7.26 -6.32 15.03
CA LEU A 59 6.94 -5.03 14.43
C LEU A 59 5.85 -5.23 13.39
N SER A 60 4.69 -4.65 13.62
CA SER A 60 3.56 -4.67 12.69
C SER A 60 3.27 -3.26 12.17
N THR A 61 2.71 -3.18 10.96
CA THR A 61 2.34 -1.91 10.33
C THR A 61 0.96 -2.02 9.67
N THR A 62 0.28 -0.89 9.56
CA THR A 62 -0.97 -0.74 8.81
C THR A 62 -0.87 0.47 7.89
N ILE A 63 -1.51 0.38 6.73
CA ILE A 63 -1.63 1.49 5.78
C ILE A 63 -2.94 2.23 6.07
N LEU A 64 -2.87 3.56 6.15
CA LEU A 64 -4.06 4.39 6.23
C LEU A 64 -4.78 4.41 4.89
N THR A 65 -6.10 4.40 4.91
CA THR A 65 -6.94 4.45 3.71
C THR A 65 -7.94 5.58 3.77
N ARG A 66 -8.38 6.06 2.61
CA ARG A 66 -9.46 7.04 2.45
C ARG A 66 -10.39 6.64 1.30
N ALA A 67 -11.44 7.43 1.06
CA ALA A 67 -12.27 7.24 -0.13
C ALA A 67 -11.42 7.42 -1.39
N ALA A 68 -11.64 6.56 -2.38
CA ALA A 68 -11.01 6.70 -3.70
C ALA A 68 -11.44 8.02 -4.37
N ARG A 69 -10.58 8.51 -5.26
CA ARG A 69 -10.74 9.82 -5.91
C ARG A 69 -10.25 9.80 -7.35
N ASP A 70 -10.48 10.89 -8.05
CA ASP A 70 -9.91 11.16 -9.38
C ASP A 70 -10.18 10.03 -10.40
N GLY A 71 -11.28 9.28 -10.25
CA GLY A 71 -11.67 8.17 -11.13
C GLY A 71 -11.28 6.78 -10.62
N LEU A 72 -10.46 6.68 -9.57
CA LEU A 72 -10.10 5.39 -8.95
C LEU A 72 -11.31 4.68 -8.33
N GLU A 73 -12.38 5.41 -8.00
CA GLU A 73 -13.64 4.84 -7.51
C GLU A 73 -14.30 3.87 -8.49
N ALA A 74 -13.96 3.94 -9.78
CA ALA A 74 -14.39 2.96 -10.77
C ALA A 74 -13.69 1.60 -10.63
N ILE A 75 -12.53 1.56 -9.97
CA ILE A 75 -11.77 0.33 -9.66
C ILE A 75 -12.12 -0.18 -8.26
N HIS A 76 -12.10 0.70 -7.26
CA HIS A 76 -12.40 0.36 -5.86
C HIS A 76 -12.83 1.60 -5.07
N ASP A 77 -13.70 1.45 -4.05
CA ASP A 77 -14.25 2.57 -3.26
C ASP A 77 -13.25 3.23 -2.31
N ARG A 78 -12.07 2.61 -2.13
CA ARG A 78 -11.02 2.99 -1.18
C ARG A 78 -9.67 3.04 -1.86
N GLU A 79 -8.84 3.98 -1.43
CA GLU A 79 -7.43 4.06 -1.80
C GLU A 79 -6.53 4.20 -0.57
N PRO A 80 -5.25 3.79 -0.65
CA PRO A 80 -4.23 4.18 0.32
C PRO A 80 -4.07 5.70 0.40
N VAL A 81 -3.78 6.22 1.59
CA VAL A 81 -3.36 7.62 1.74
C VAL A 81 -1.93 7.74 1.22
N VAL A 82 -1.79 8.23 -0.01
CA VAL A 82 -0.49 8.44 -0.65
C VAL A 82 0.12 9.76 -0.22
N LEU A 83 1.34 9.71 0.33
CA LEU A 83 2.08 10.90 0.74
C LEU A 83 2.48 11.74 -0.48
N PRO A 84 2.24 13.06 -0.45
CA PRO A 84 2.70 13.96 -1.50
C PRO A 84 4.24 14.10 -1.53
N PRO A 85 4.81 14.53 -2.67
CA PRO A 85 6.23 14.83 -2.77
C PRO A 85 6.64 15.86 -1.71
N GLY A 86 7.60 15.51 -0.85
CA GLY A 86 8.09 16.39 0.23
C GLY A 86 7.44 16.19 1.60
N ALA A 87 6.35 15.42 1.71
CA ALA A 87 5.71 15.14 3.00
C ALA A 87 6.33 13.94 3.75
N LEU A 88 7.23 13.18 3.11
CA LEU A 88 7.81 11.98 3.69
C LEU A 88 8.61 12.28 4.97
N ASP A 89 9.46 13.31 4.93
CA ASP A 89 10.30 13.66 6.07
C ASP A 89 9.45 14.15 7.26
N ALA A 90 8.43 14.96 6.99
CA ALA A 90 7.50 15.42 8.01
C ALA A 90 6.67 14.26 8.61
N TRP A 91 6.23 13.29 7.79
CA TRP A 91 5.49 12.12 8.27
C TRP A 91 6.35 11.18 9.14
N LEU A 92 7.66 11.13 8.88
CA LEU A 92 8.61 10.29 9.60
C LEU A 92 9.28 11.00 10.79
N ASP A 93 8.96 12.27 11.03
CA ASP A 93 9.56 13.06 12.11
C ASP A 93 9.14 12.49 13.47
N PRO A 94 10.07 11.95 14.29
CA PRO A 94 9.73 11.38 15.60
C PRO A 94 9.31 12.44 16.63
N SER A 95 9.51 13.74 16.34
CA SER A 95 9.01 14.83 17.18
C SER A 95 7.53 15.17 16.93
N LEU A 96 6.95 14.64 15.84
CA LEU A 96 5.52 14.71 15.56
C LEU A 96 4.76 13.78 16.51
N THR A 97 4.15 14.35 17.56
CA THR A 97 3.54 13.58 18.66
C THR A 97 2.04 13.81 18.82
N GLU A 98 1.50 14.89 18.29
CA GLU A 98 0.07 15.20 18.30
C GLU A 98 -0.61 14.67 17.04
N ALA A 99 -1.81 14.12 17.19
CA ALA A 99 -2.52 13.49 16.08
C ALA A 99 -2.99 14.52 15.04
N GLU A 100 -3.37 15.71 15.49
CA GLU A 100 -3.81 16.82 14.66
C GLU A 100 -2.69 17.29 13.72
N ASP A 101 -1.46 17.44 14.24
CA ASP A 101 -0.30 17.82 13.42
C ASP A 101 0.00 16.77 12.35
N ALA A 102 -0.18 15.48 12.67
CA ALA A 102 -0.02 14.40 11.70
C ALA A 102 -1.11 14.45 10.61
N LEU A 103 -2.35 14.80 10.96
CA LEU A 103 -3.40 15.02 9.97
C LEU A 103 -3.11 16.21 9.06
N ASP A 104 -2.47 17.27 9.57
CA ASP A 104 -2.06 18.42 8.77
C ASP A 104 -1.00 18.06 7.72
N VAL A 105 -0.05 17.17 8.03
CA VAL A 105 0.89 16.63 7.04
C VAL A 105 0.15 15.93 5.89
N LEU A 106 -0.97 15.26 6.20
CA LEU A 106 -1.81 14.54 5.23
C LEU A 106 -2.81 15.43 4.48
N ALA A 107 -3.01 16.68 4.93
CA ALA A 107 -3.93 17.62 4.31
C ALA A 107 -3.41 18.19 2.98
N ALA A 108 -2.10 18.04 2.70
CA ALA A 108 -1.50 18.46 1.45
C ALA A 108 -2.14 17.75 0.23
N ALA A 109 -2.16 18.45 -0.91
CA ALA A 109 -2.75 17.92 -2.13
C ALA A 109 -2.10 16.58 -2.50
N PRO A 110 -2.88 15.49 -2.63
CA PRO A 110 -2.33 14.18 -2.92
C PRO A 110 -1.70 14.12 -4.32
N PRO A 111 -0.72 13.23 -4.54
CA PRO A 111 -0.09 13.10 -5.84
C PRO A 111 -1.07 12.58 -6.89
N GLU A 112 -0.80 12.92 -8.15
CA GLU A 112 -1.46 12.32 -9.31
C GLU A 112 -1.09 10.82 -9.42
N LEU A 113 -2.08 10.01 -9.76
CA LEU A 113 -1.96 8.57 -9.98
C LEU A 113 -2.51 8.22 -11.36
N VAL A 114 -1.86 7.27 -12.01
CA VAL A 114 -2.32 6.65 -13.27
C VAL A 114 -2.41 5.15 -13.09
N TRP A 115 -3.19 4.49 -13.93
CA TRP A 115 -3.40 3.06 -13.84
C TRP A 115 -3.63 2.41 -15.20
N HIS A 116 -3.36 1.11 -15.27
CA HIS A 116 -3.69 0.25 -16.40
C HIS A 116 -4.09 -1.14 -15.91
N GLU A 117 -4.92 -1.83 -16.70
CA GLU A 117 -5.30 -3.22 -16.44
C GLU A 117 -4.08 -4.14 -16.60
N ILE A 118 -3.97 -5.16 -15.75
CA ILE A 118 -2.91 -6.15 -15.76
C ILE A 118 -3.47 -7.58 -15.76
N GLY A 119 -2.60 -8.57 -16.00
CA GLY A 119 -3.01 -9.97 -16.03
C GLY A 119 -3.42 -10.52 -14.66
N THR A 120 -4.40 -11.43 -14.67
CA THR A 120 -4.93 -12.11 -13.46
C THR A 120 -3.90 -12.95 -12.68
N ARG A 121 -2.70 -13.17 -13.24
CA ARG A 121 -1.57 -13.82 -12.55
C ARG A 121 -1.23 -13.13 -11.22
N VAL A 122 -1.43 -11.81 -11.12
CA VAL A 122 -1.14 -11.05 -9.90
C VAL A 122 -1.96 -11.51 -8.69
N GLY A 123 -3.13 -12.13 -8.91
CA GLY A 123 -3.99 -12.64 -7.83
C GLY A 123 -3.41 -13.81 -7.04
N SER A 124 -2.30 -14.40 -7.49
CA SER A 124 -1.59 -15.47 -6.77
C SER A 124 -0.23 -14.99 -6.26
N VAL A 125 -0.08 -14.93 -4.94
CA VAL A 125 1.16 -14.51 -4.23
C VAL A 125 2.39 -15.39 -4.50
N ARG A 126 2.23 -16.50 -5.22
CA ARG A 126 3.35 -17.36 -5.65
C ARG A 126 4.06 -16.81 -6.89
N ASN A 127 3.45 -15.88 -7.61
CA ASN A 127 4.05 -15.25 -8.77
C ASN A 127 4.80 -14.00 -8.30
N ASP A 128 6.07 -13.88 -8.69
CA ASP A 128 6.94 -12.76 -8.37
C ASP A 128 7.90 -12.53 -9.53
N ASP A 129 7.37 -11.89 -10.59
CA ASP A 129 8.12 -11.64 -11.81
C ASP A 129 7.69 -10.30 -12.44
N PRO A 130 8.54 -9.64 -13.24
CA PRO A 130 8.24 -8.31 -13.80
C PRO A 130 7.04 -8.28 -14.76
N GLU A 131 6.61 -9.43 -15.30
CA GLU A 131 5.48 -9.48 -16.24
C GLU A 131 4.15 -9.18 -15.55
N LEU A 132 4.09 -9.34 -14.22
CA LEU A 132 2.87 -9.11 -13.44
C LEU A 132 2.33 -7.68 -13.52
N LEU A 133 3.18 -6.71 -13.86
CA LEU A 133 2.82 -5.29 -13.95
C LEU A 133 2.58 -4.83 -15.39
N ARG A 134 2.77 -5.72 -16.38
CA ARG A 134 2.59 -5.35 -17.79
C ARG A 134 1.11 -5.19 -18.14
N PRO A 135 0.76 -4.16 -18.94
CA PRO A 135 -0.59 -4.03 -19.47
C PRO A 135 -1.02 -5.25 -20.27
N VAL A 136 -2.32 -5.58 -20.21
CA VAL A 136 -2.97 -6.61 -21.04
C VAL A 136 -3.66 -6.04 -22.27
#